data_AF-A0A914NB87-F1
#
_entry.id   AF-A0A914NB87-F1
#
_cell.length_a   1.000
_cell.length_b   1.000
_cell.length_c   1.000
_cell.angle_alpha   90.00
_cell.angle_beta   90.00
_cell.angle_gamma   90.00
#
_symmetry.space_group_name_H-M   'P 1'
#
loop_
_entity.id
_entity.type
_entity.pdbx_description
1 polymer ?
#
loop_
_entity_poly.entity_id
_entity_poly.type
_entity_poly.pdbx_seq_one_letter_code
_entity_poly.pdbx_strand_id
1 'polypeptide(L)'
;MKINFSWQKMYEDVYEELEKVRAILLAEHELNNRLREELKQKKIENEDLQAKYENKLKELESELNRRNIQTSGIERALQSIANGNQILNNNLIYKNLENTNNFQQIEPTELSFTVSKLILTENCLKFAESQNPAVFVAIEFFDFELQTSQLVNGPD
;
A
#
# COMPACT_ATOMS: atom_id res chain seq x y z
N MET A 1 -38.32 -79.33 43.24
CA MET A 1 -38.21 -77.86 43.39
C MET A 1 -37.88 -77.30 42.00
N LYS A 2 -38.88 -76.84 41.24
CA LYS A 2 -38.63 -76.25 39.90
C LYS A 2 -38.06 -74.85 40.12
N ILE A 3 -36.75 -74.72 39.93
CA ILE A 3 -36.04 -73.44 39.99
C ILE A 3 -36.62 -72.57 38.87
N ASN A 4 -37.07 -71.37 39.22
CA ASN A 4 -37.79 -70.48 38.31
C ASN A 4 -36.78 -69.71 37.42
N PHE A 5 -36.27 -70.39 36.39
CA PHE A 5 -35.31 -69.87 35.41
C PHE A 5 -35.80 -68.65 34.63
N SER A 6 -37.12 -68.37 34.63
CA SER A 6 -37.70 -67.24 33.91
C SER A 6 -37.22 -65.89 34.45
N TRP A 7 -37.09 -65.77 35.77
CA TRP A 7 -36.65 -64.52 36.39
C TRP A 7 -35.17 -64.28 36.18
N GLN A 8 -34.34 -65.32 36.27
CA GLN A 8 -32.90 -65.21 36.01
C GLN A 8 -32.62 -64.75 34.58
N LYS A 9 -33.30 -65.33 33.60
CA LYS A 9 -33.17 -64.90 32.20
C LYS A 9 -33.63 -63.45 32.00
N MET A 10 -34.74 -63.07 32.60
CA MET A 10 -35.22 -61.68 32.55
C MET A 10 -34.21 -60.69 33.16
N TYR A 11 -33.59 -61.03 34.29
CA TYR A 11 -32.55 -60.19 34.91
C TYR A 11 -31.31 -60.07 34.04
N GLU A 12 -30.91 -61.16 33.38
CA GLU A 12 -29.77 -61.20 32.46
C GLU A 12 -30.04 -60.35 31.22
N ASP A 13 -31.22 -60.48 30.60
CA ASP A 13 -31.65 -59.65 29.47
C ASP A 13 -31.67 -58.15 29.85
N VAL A 14 -32.19 -57.80 31.03
CA VAL A 14 -32.20 -56.41 31.51
C VAL A 14 -30.78 -55.88 31.75
N TYR A 15 -29.89 -56.70 32.29
CA TYR A 15 -28.49 -56.31 32.51
C TYR A 15 -27.76 -56.06 31.19
N GLU A 16 -27.95 -56.92 30.19
CA GLU A 16 -27.37 -56.74 28.86
C GLU A 16 -27.87 -55.45 28.18
N GLU A 17 -29.17 -55.16 28.25
CA GLU A 17 -29.71 -53.91 27.72
C GLU A 17 -29.17 -52.68 28.47
N LEU A 18 -29.01 -52.77 29.79
CA LEU A 18 -28.42 -51.70 30.60
C LEU A 18 -26.96 -51.42 30.19
N GLU A 19 -26.19 -52.48 29.93
CA GLU A 19 -24.79 -52.36 29.53
C GLU A 19 -24.66 -51.78 28.10
N LYS A 20 -25.59 -52.12 27.19
CA LYS A 20 -25.67 -51.48 25.86
C LYS A 20 -25.93 -49.98 25.99
N VAL A 21 -26.91 -49.59 26.81
CA VAL A 21 -27.24 -48.18 27.05
C VAL A 21 -26.04 -47.46 27.67
N ARG A 22 -25.36 -48.08 28.64
CA ARG A 22 -24.14 -47.53 29.24
C ARG A 22 -23.04 -47.31 28.20
N ALA A 23 -22.79 -48.28 27.33
CA ALA A 23 -21.78 -48.18 26.28
C ALA A 23 -22.09 -47.03 25.31
N ILE A 24 -23.36 -46.87 24.91
CA ILE A 24 -23.80 -45.76 24.06
C ILE A 24 -23.58 -44.42 24.78
N LEU A 25 -23.97 -44.30 26.05
CA LEU A 25 -23.84 -43.06 26.81
C LEU A 25 -22.37 -42.63 26.97
N LEU A 26 -21.47 -43.59 27.19
CA LEU A 26 -20.04 -43.33 27.25
C LEU A 26 -19.48 -42.86 25.90
N ALA A 27 -19.85 -43.54 24.81
CA ALA A 27 -19.45 -43.15 23.47
C ALA A 27 -19.96 -41.75 23.09
N GLU A 28 -21.22 -41.43 23.42
CA GLU A 28 -21.78 -40.10 23.21
C GLU A 28 -21.08 -39.03 24.05
N HIS A 29 -20.74 -39.34 25.30
CA HIS A 29 -20.01 -38.41 26.16
C HIS A 29 -18.62 -38.09 25.58
N GLU A 30 -17.88 -39.12 25.14
CA GLU A 30 -16.59 -38.94 24.49
C GLU A 30 -16.69 -38.17 23.17
N LEU A 31 -17.71 -38.44 22.36
CA LEU A 31 -17.98 -37.71 21.13
C LEU A 31 -18.25 -36.23 21.43
N ASN A 32 -19.13 -35.95 22.41
CA ASN A 32 -19.46 -34.59 22.81
C ASN A 32 -18.24 -33.83 23.35
N ASN A 33 -17.36 -34.48 24.09
CA ASN A 33 -16.11 -33.87 24.56
C ASN A 33 -15.19 -33.52 23.38
N ARG A 34 -15.00 -34.45 22.43
CA ARG A 34 -14.21 -34.20 21.22
C ARG A 34 -14.76 -33.03 20.40
N LEU A 35 -16.07 -33.00 20.19
CA LEU A 35 -16.73 -31.90 19.46
C LEU A 35 -16.55 -30.56 20.16
N ARG A 36 -16.60 -30.51 21.50
CA ARG A 36 -16.33 -29.29 22.28
C ARG A 36 -14.89 -28.81 22.11
N GLU A 37 -13.93 -29.72 22.10
CA GLU A 37 -12.53 -29.39 21.87
C GLU A 37 -12.29 -28.88 20.45
N GLU A 38 -12.85 -29.55 19.44
CA GLU A 38 -12.77 -29.11 18.04
C GLU A 38 -13.40 -27.73 17.85
N LEU A 39 -14.57 -27.48 18.43
CA LEU A 39 -15.22 -26.16 18.41
C LEU A 39 -14.33 -25.10 19.05
N LYS A 40 -13.69 -25.41 20.17
CA LYS A 40 -12.78 -24.48 20.84
C LYS A 40 -11.56 -24.17 19.97
N GLN A 41 -10.95 -25.18 19.37
CA GLN A 41 -9.81 -25.00 18.45
C GLN A 41 -10.20 -24.17 17.23
N LYS A 42 -11.32 -24.50 16.59
CA LYS A 42 -11.83 -23.76 15.43
C LYS A 42 -12.19 -22.32 15.76
N LYS A 43 -12.72 -22.07 16.96
CA LYS A 43 -12.98 -20.71 17.43
C LYS A 43 -11.69 -19.90 17.56
N ILE A 44 -10.65 -20.47 18.17
CA ILE A 44 -9.34 -19.80 18.31
C ILE A 44 -8.73 -19.53 16.94
N GLU A 45 -8.76 -20.50 16.03
CA GLU A 45 -8.26 -20.35 14.66
C GLU A 45 -9.00 -19.22 13.91
N ASN A 46 -10.33 -19.15 14.06
CA ASN A 46 -11.13 -18.12 13.44
C ASN A 46 -10.84 -16.73 14.03
N GLU A 47 -10.70 -16.61 15.35
CA GLU A 47 -10.34 -15.36 16.02
C GLU A 47 -8.95 -14.85 15.58
N ASP A 48 -7.95 -15.73 15.48
CA ASP A 48 -6.62 -15.39 14.97
C ASP A 48 -6.67 -14.95 13.50
N LEU A 49 -7.42 -15.67 12.66
CA LEU A 49 -7.58 -15.33 11.26
C LEU A 49 -8.29 -13.99 11.07
N GLN A 50 -9.35 -13.74 11.84
CA GLN A 50 -10.06 -12.47 11.86
C GLN A 50 -9.11 -11.33 12.25
N ALA A 51 -8.34 -11.48 13.32
CA ALA A 51 -7.38 -10.47 13.76
C ALA A 51 -6.31 -10.17 12.69
N LYS A 52 -5.82 -11.20 11.99
CA LYS A 52 -4.89 -11.03 10.85
C LYS A 52 -5.50 -10.22 9.72
N TYR A 53 -6.74 -10.51 9.33
CA TYR A 53 -7.42 -9.76 8.28
C TYR A 53 -7.74 -8.32 8.69
N GLU A 54 -8.18 -8.09 9.92
CA GLU A 54 -8.42 -6.74 10.44
C GLU A 54 -7.13 -5.90 10.45
N ASN A 55 -6.01 -6.48 10.86
CA ASN A 55 -4.72 -5.80 10.79
C ASN A 55 -4.31 -5.50 9.35
N LYS A 56 -4.53 -6.44 8.43
CA LYS A 56 -4.22 -6.21 7.01
C LYS A 56 -5.08 -5.12 6.39
N LEU A 57 -6.36 -5.05 6.76
CA LEU A 57 -7.27 -4.00 6.32
C LEU A 57 -6.81 -2.62 6.82
N LYS A 58 -6.43 -2.51 8.11
CA LYS A 58 -5.89 -1.27 8.66
C LYS A 58 -4.60 -0.82 7.97
N GLU A 59 -3.71 -1.76 7.65
CA GLU A 59 -2.48 -1.46 6.90
C GLU A 59 -2.80 -0.90 5.51
N LEU A 60 -3.70 -1.56 4.78
CA LEU A 60 -4.12 -1.13 3.44
C LEU A 60 -4.85 0.22 3.47
N GLU A 61 -5.69 0.46 4.47
CA GLU A 61 -6.36 1.75 4.67
C GLU A 61 -5.36 2.88 4.90
N SER A 62 -4.36 2.66 5.75
CA SER A 62 -3.28 3.61 6.00
C SER A 62 -2.48 3.91 4.72
N GLU A 63 -2.16 2.87 3.95
CA GLU A 63 -1.43 3.04 2.69
C GLU A 63 -2.26 3.81 1.65
N LEU A 64 -3.55 3.51 1.54
CA LEU A 64 -4.47 4.21 0.64
C LEU A 64 -4.58 5.68 1.04
N ASN A 65 -4.75 5.98 2.33
CA ASN A 65 -4.79 7.36 2.80
C ASN A 65 -3.50 8.13 2.47
N ARG A 66 -2.33 7.48 2.63
CA ARG A 66 -1.04 8.05 2.23
C ARG A 66 -0.99 8.36 0.73
N ARG A 67 -1.43 7.41 -0.12
CA ARG A 67 -1.48 7.63 -1.57
C ARG A 67 -2.46 8.75 -1.94
N ASN A 68 -3.62 8.84 -1.29
CA ASN A 68 -4.56 9.93 -1.50
C ASN A 68 -3.94 11.29 -1.18
N ILE A 69 -3.24 11.41 -0.05
CA ILE A 69 -2.54 12.66 0.31
C ILE A 69 -1.50 13.03 -0.76
N GLN A 70 -0.75 12.04 -1.26
CA GLN A 70 0.22 12.24 -2.34
C GLN A 70 -0.45 12.72 -3.63
N THR A 71 -1.48 12.02 -4.10
CA THR A 71 -2.24 12.37 -5.30
C THR A 71 -2.84 13.77 -5.19
N SER A 72 -3.52 14.09 -4.09
CA SER A 72 -4.07 15.43 -3.87
C SER A 72 -3.00 16.52 -3.74
N GLY A 73 -1.78 16.16 -3.31
CA GLY A 73 -0.63 17.07 -3.34
C GLY A 73 -0.19 17.38 -4.77
N ILE A 74 -0.07 16.35 -5.61
CA ILE A 74 0.31 16.46 -7.02
C ILE A 74 -0.76 17.22 -7.81
N GLU A 75 -2.05 16.91 -7.60
CA GLU A 75 -3.17 17.61 -8.25
C GLU A 75 -3.14 19.12 -7.98
N ARG A 76 -2.92 19.52 -6.72
CA ARG A 76 -2.78 20.93 -6.35
C ARG A 76 -1.57 21.58 -6.99
N ALA A 77 -0.44 20.87 -7.08
CA ALA A 77 0.75 21.38 -7.74
C ALA A 77 0.50 21.62 -9.24
N LEU A 78 -0.14 20.65 -9.93
CA LEU A 78 -0.53 20.79 -11.33
C LEU A 78 -1.50 21.95 -11.56
N GLN A 79 -2.49 22.11 -10.68
CA GLN A 79 -3.45 23.22 -10.76
C GLN A 79 -2.76 24.58 -10.54
N SER A 80 -1.78 24.66 -9.64
CA SER A 80 -0.97 25.86 -9.43
C SER A 80 -0.14 26.23 -10.67
N ILE A 81 0.45 25.24 -11.35
CA ILE A 81 1.20 25.43 -12.60
C ILE A 81 0.26 25.91 -13.72
N ALA A 82 -0.91 25.27 -13.88
CA ALA A 82 -1.90 25.64 -14.88
C ALA A 82 -2.41 27.08 -14.71
N ASN A 83 -2.46 27.57 -13.46
CA ASN A 83 -2.86 28.94 -13.12
C ASN A 83 -1.71 29.97 -13.23
N GLY A 84 -0.53 29.59 -13.74
CA GLY A 84 0.58 30.51 -14.05
C GLY A 84 1.47 30.87 -12.86
N ASN A 85 1.28 30.27 -11.68
CA ASN A 85 2.17 30.47 -10.54
C ASN A 85 3.39 29.55 -10.65
N GLN A 86 4.60 30.13 -10.66
CA GLN A 86 5.85 29.37 -10.60
C GLN A 86 5.87 28.49 -9.34
N ILE A 87 6.39 27.28 -9.50
CA ILE A 87 6.38 26.17 -8.54
C ILE A 87 6.74 26.66 -7.13
N LEU A 88 5.74 26.86 -6.27
CA LEU A 88 5.94 27.06 -4.84
C LEU A 88 6.41 25.74 -4.23
N ASN A 89 7.73 25.57 -4.17
CA ASN A 89 8.44 24.59 -3.35
C ASN A 89 8.04 23.12 -3.57
N ASN A 90 8.60 22.52 -4.63
CA ASN A 90 8.73 21.07 -4.79
C ASN A 90 9.32 20.37 -3.54
N ASN A 91 10.02 21.10 -2.68
CA ASN A 91 10.58 20.57 -1.43
C ASN A 91 9.53 19.99 -0.47
N LEU A 92 8.26 20.41 -0.51
CA LEU A 92 7.21 19.81 0.34
C LEU A 92 6.72 18.45 -0.19
N ILE A 93 6.83 18.23 -1.50
CA ILE A 93 6.47 16.96 -2.15
C ILE A 93 7.54 15.91 -1.83
N TYR A 94 8.82 16.28 -1.86
CA TYR A 94 9.95 15.39 -1.56
C TYR A 94 10.22 15.17 -0.06
N LYS A 95 9.89 16.12 0.82
CA LYS A 95 10.10 15.94 2.27
C LYS A 95 9.21 14.86 2.90
N ASN A 96 8.06 14.53 2.28
CA ASN A 96 7.23 13.38 2.66
C ASN A 96 7.65 12.06 2.00
N LEU A 97 8.57 12.10 1.02
CA LEU A 97 9.14 10.93 0.36
C LEU A 97 10.32 10.35 1.17
N GLU A 98 11.02 11.14 1.98
CA GLU A 98 12.15 10.69 2.81
C GLU A 98 11.79 9.68 3.91
N ASN A 99 10.51 9.61 4.34
CA ASN A 99 10.07 8.59 5.31
C ASN A 99 9.77 7.22 4.67
N THR A 100 10.02 7.07 3.37
CA THR A 100 9.94 5.76 2.71
C THR A 100 11.33 5.13 2.64
N ASN A 101 11.65 4.32 3.64
CA ASN A 101 12.90 3.55 3.79
C ASN A 101 13.21 2.55 2.64
N ASN A 102 12.59 2.66 1.46
CA ASN A 102 12.74 1.72 0.35
C ASN A 102 12.89 2.37 -1.03
N PHE A 103 13.04 3.70 -1.14
CA PHE A 103 13.60 4.27 -2.36
C PHE A 103 15.11 4.37 -2.16
N GLN A 104 15.85 3.55 -2.90
CA GLN A 104 17.28 3.72 -3.08
C GLN A 104 17.56 5.20 -3.33
N GLN A 105 18.33 5.79 -2.41
CA GLN A 105 18.88 7.12 -2.52
C GLN A 105 19.55 7.22 -3.89
N ILE A 106 18.87 7.86 -4.85
CA ILE A 106 19.51 8.23 -6.11
C ILE A 106 20.41 9.38 -5.69
N GLU A 107 21.68 9.10 -5.41
CA GLU A 107 22.68 10.15 -5.27
C GLU A 107 22.69 10.94 -6.59
N PRO A 108 22.29 12.21 -6.62
CA PRO A 108 22.43 13.00 -7.82
C PRO A 108 23.86 13.52 -7.81
N THR A 109 24.83 12.66 -8.13
CA THR A 109 26.24 13.07 -8.16
C THR A 109 26.54 13.98 -9.35
N GLU A 110 25.62 14.10 -10.32
CA GLU A 110 25.80 14.94 -11.52
C GLU A 110 24.51 15.69 -11.87
N LEU A 111 24.54 17.02 -11.72
CA LEU A 111 23.53 17.92 -12.27
C LEU A 111 23.93 18.27 -13.70
N SER A 112 23.17 17.79 -14.69
CA SER A 112 23.37 18.17 -16.10
C SER A 112 22.26 19.09 -16.57
N PHE A 113 22.63 20.14 -17.31
CA PHE A 113 21.72 21.10 -17.90
C PHE A 113 22.00 21.20 -19.40
N THR A 114 20.98 21.05 -20.24
CA THR A 114 21.11 21.10 -21.71
C THR A 114 20.03 22.01 -22.30
N VAL A 115 20.44 22.98 -23.11
CA VAL A 115 19.53 23.82 -23.90
C VAL A 115 19.48 23.28 -25.32
N SER A 116 18.34 22.74 -25.75
CA SER A 116 18.22 22.17 -27.11
C SER A 116 17.78 23.20 -28.16
N LYS A 117 16.88 24.11 -27.83
CA LYS A 117 16.35 25.10 -28.78
C LYS A 117 15.83 26.35 -28.06
N LEU A 118 16.01 27.50 -28.69
CA LEU A 118 15.43 28.78 -28.28
C LEU A 118 14.40 29.22 -29.34
N ILE A 119 13.18 29.52 -28.92
CA ILE A 119 12.08 29.94 -29.81
C ILE A 119 11.72 31.38 -29.47
N LEU A 120 11.93 32.28 -30.42
CA LEU A 120 11.56 33.69 -30.29
C LEU A 120 10.14 33.91 -30.76
N THR A 121 9.36 34.66 -29.99
CA THR A 121 8.00 35.06 -30.37
C THR A 121 8.04 36.26 -31.32
N GLU A 122 6.98 36.47 -32.10
CA GLU A 122 6.88 37.62 -33.02
C GLU A 122 7.06 38.98 -32.32
N ASN A 123 6.64 39.09 -31.06
CA ASN A 123 6.81 40.32 -30.28
C ASN A 123 8.29 40.57 -29.94
N CYS A 124 9.07 39.52 -29.67
CA CYS A 124 10.51 39.62 -29.46
C CYS A 124 11.23 40.05 -30.74
N LEU A 125 10.81 39.53 -31.90
CA LEU A 125 11.37 39.92 -33.21
C LEU A 125 11.06 41.39 -33.55
N LYS A 126 9.84 41.85 -33.25
CA LYS A 126 9.45 43.26 -33.42
C LYS A 126 10.28 44.20 -32.52
N PHE A 127 10.53 43.79 -31.28
CA PHE A 127 11.34 44.57 -30.34
C PHE A 127 12.82 44.59 -30.70
N ALA A 128 13.34 43.49 -31.25
CA ALA A 128 14.73 43.39 -31.67
C ALA A 128 15.02 44.13 -32.98
N GLU A 129 14.00 44.69 -33.65
CA GLU A 129 14.08 45.39 -34.95
C GLU A 129 14.84 44.60 -36.05
N SER A 130 14.98 43.29 -35.85
CA SER A 130 15.75 42.39 -36.69
C SER A 130 14.98 41.08 -36.85
N GLN A 131 14.94 40.61 -38.09
CA GLN A 131 14.35 39.30 -38.41
C GLN A 131 15.17 38.14 -37.85
N ASN A 132 16.49 38.35 -37.66
CA ASN A 132 17.43 37.36 -37.14
C ASN A 132 18.27 37.99 -36.02
N PRO A 133 17.73 38.12 -34.80
CA PRO A 133 18.48 38.66 -33.68
C PRO A 133 19.56 37.68 -33.22
N ALA A 134 20.69 38.23 -32.78
CA ALA A 134 21.78 37.49 -32.17
C ALA A 134 21.47 37.26 -30.69
N VAL A 135 21.41 36.00 -30.25
CA VAL A 135 21.02 35.61 -28.90
C VAL A 135 22.05 34.66 -28.30
N PHE A 136 22.30 34.79 -27.00
CA PHE A 136 23.06 33.84 -26.20
C PHE A 136 22.36 33.64 -24.85
N VAL A 137 22.67 32.54 -24.18
CA VAL A 137 22.13 32.18 -22.86
C VAL A 137 23.25 32.29 -21.84
N ALA A 138 23.00 32.95 -20.72
CA ALA A 138 23.91 33.01 -19.59
C ALA A 138 23.25 32.33 -18.38
N ILE A 139 23.98 31.45 -17.70
CA ILE A 139 23.48 30.67 -16.57
C ILE A 139 24.46 30.79 -15.42
N GLU A 140 23.93 31.17 -14.26
CA GLU A 140 24.64 31.22 -12.99
C GLU A 140 23.97 30.21 -12.05
N PHE A 141 24.77 29.41 -11.35
CA PHE A 141 24.26 28.43 -10.40
C PHE A 141 25.11 28.43 -9.14
N PHE A 142 24.53 28.86 -8.02
CA PHE A 142 25.16 28.87 -6.70
C PHE A 142 26.53 29.59 -6.69
N ASP A 143 27.59 28.93 -6.19
CA ASP A 143 28.97 29.44 -6.12
C ASP A 143 29.78 29.14 -7.39
N PHE A 144 29.15 28.67 -8.48
CA PHE A 144 29.85 28.42 -9.75
C PHE A 144 29.92 29.66 -10.63
N GLU A 145 30.98 29.74 -11.44
CA GLU A 145 31.17 30.82 -12.40
C GLU A 145 30.05 30.88 -13.45
N LEU A 146 29.65 32.10 -13.82
CA LEU A 146 28.70 32.35 -14.88
C LEU A 146 29.14 31.70 -16.20
N GLN A 147 28.33 30.78 -16.72
CA GLN A 147 28.54 30.13 -18.01
C GLN A 147 27.73 30.84 -19.08
N THR A 148 28.31 31.05 -20.26
CA THR A 148 27.61 31.64 -21.42
C THR A 148 27.63 30.68 -22.60
N SER A 149 26.52 30.62 -23.34
CA SER A 149 26.46 29.91 -24.61
C SER A 149 27.16 30.70 -25.71
N GLN A 150 27.44 30.02 -26.82
CA GLN A 150 27.80 30.70 -28.06
C GLN A 150 26.66 31.60 -28.52
N LEU A 151 27.01 32.67 -29.24
CA LEU A 151 26.06 33.56 -29.88
C LEU A 151 25.46 32.86 -31.10
N VAL A 152 24.13 32.84 -31.19
CA VAL A 152 23.37 32.21 -32.27
C VAL A 152 22.52 33.27 -32.97
N ASN A 153 22.50 33.27 -34.30
CA ASN A 153 21.68 34.14 -35.14
C ASN A 153 20.64 33.26 -35.86
N GLY A 154 19.39 33.72 -36.00
CA GLY A 154 18.34 32.91 -36.63
C GLY A 154 18.54 32.62 -38.13
N PRO A 155 17.82 31.65 -38.74
CA PRO A 155 17.17 30.48 -38.16
C PRO A 155 17.92 29.20 -38.59
N ASP A 156 19.03 28.90 -37.92
CA ASP A 156 19.59 27.55 -37.75
C ASP A 156 20.27 27.47 -36.37
#